data_AF-A0A4P1S0I7-F1
#
_entry.id   AF-A0A4P1S0I7-F1
#
_cell.length_a   1.000
_cell.length_b   1.000
_cell.length_c   1.000
_cell.angle_alpha   90.00
_cell.angle_beta   90.00
_cell.angle_gamma   90.00
#
_symmetry.space_group_name_H-M   'P 1'
#
loop_
_entity.id
_entity.type
_entity.pdbx_description
1 polymer ?
#
loop_
_entity_poly.entity_id
_entity_poly.type
_entity_poly.pdbx_seq_one_letter_code
_entity_poly.pdbx_strand_id
1 'polypeptide(L)'
;MEGFLKEKDWKYMRSIHDEMLHKLCADINRRAAEIATSSPGNPHDQYLALYRYIQESDAVIADCFNDWRRSRLSLKIMNLRYHGLLTNQHIKKLSAEAQEWLRRIEGPENATLKE
;
A
#
# COMPACT_ATOMS: atom_id res chain seq x y z
N MET A 1 -10.74 20.43 15.17
CA MET A 1 -9.43 19.75 15.09
C MET A 1 -8.87 20.03 13.71
N GLU A 2 -7.94 20.98 13.60
CA GLU A 2 -7.18 21.16 12.35
C GLU A 2 -6.47 19.84 12.05
N GLY A 3 -6.78 19.26 10.89
CA GLY A 3 -6.20 17.99 10.50
C GLY A 3 -4.69 18.14 10.31
N PHE A 4 -3.91 17.26 10.94
CA PHE A 4 -2.47 17.12 10.71
C PHE A 4 -2.14 16.82 9.23
N LEU A 5 -3.16 16.42 8.44
CA LEU A 5 -3.11 16.33 6.98
C LEU A 5 -3.70 17.59 6.35
N LYS A 6 -2.84 18.34 5.66
CA LYS A 6 -3.20 19.58 4.96
C LYS A 6 -3.78 19.31 3.57
N GLU A 7 -4.35 20.34 2.96
CA GLU A 7 -4.83 20.28 1.56
C GLU A 7 -3.74 19.85 0.58
N LYS A 8 -2.50 20.31 0.82
CA LYS A 8 -1.34 19.92 0.01
C LYS A 8 -1.08 18.41 0.08
N ASP A 9 -1.21 17.80 1.25
CA ASP A 9 -1.00 16.36 1.45
C ASP A 9 -2.04 15.56 0.69
N TRP A 10 -3.30 15.98 0.79
CA TRP A 10 -4.39 15.38 0.01
C TRP A 10 -4.16 15.46 -1.49
N LYS A 11 -3.78 16.64 -2.01
CA LYS A 11 -3.49 16.82 -3.43
C LYS A 11 -2.33 15.93 -3.90
N TYR A 12 -1.26 15.86 -3.11
CA TYR A 12 -0.13 15.00 -3.41
C TYR A 12 -0.53 13.52 -3.41
N MET A 13 -1.19 13.04 -2.36
CA MET A 13 -1.65 11.65 -2.26
C MET A 13 -2.60 11.27 -3.40
N ARG A 14 -3.49 12.19 -3.80
CA ARG A 14 -4.34 11.98 -4.98
C ARG A 14 -3.53 11.90 -6.28
N SER A 15 -2.48 12.70 -6.44
CA SER A 15 -1.66 12.66 -7.66
C SER A 15 -0.87 11.36 -7.84
N ILE A 16 -0.49 10.71 -6.74
CA ILE A 16 0.24 9.43 -6.77
C ILE A 16 -0.67 8.20 -6.67
N HIS A 17 -1.99 8.39 -6.53
CA HIS A 17 -2.96 7.32 -6.34
C HIS A 17 -2.87 6.27 -7.46
N ASP A 18 -3.07 6.70 -8.71
CA ASP A 18 -3.12 5.80 -9.85
C ASP A 18 -1.76 5.18 -10.13
N GLU A 19 -0.67 5.93 -9.94
CA GLU A 19 0.70 5.42 -10.07
C GLU A 19 0.95 4.25 -9.10
N MET A 20 0.61 4.43 -7.82
CA MET A 20 0.80 3.38 -6.81
C MET A 20 -0.13 2.19 -7.04
N LEU A 21 -1.39 2.44 -7.44
CA LEU A 21 -2.34 1.38 -7.74
C LEU A 21 -1.87 0.55 -8.93
N HIS A 22 -1.45 1.19 -10.03
CA HIS A 22 -0.93 0.49 -11.20
C HIS A 22 0.33 -0.30 -10.88
N LYS A 23 1.24 0.25 -10.06
CA LYS A 23 2.43 -0.46 -9.62
C LYS A 23 2.07 -1.71 -8.81
N LEU A 24 1.17 -1.58 -7.83
CA LEU A 24 0.70 -2.71 -7.03
C LEU A 24 0.05 -3.78 -7.92
N CYS A 25 -0.85 -3.39 -8.83
CA CYS A 25 -1.50 -4.32 -9.76
C CYS A 25 -0.49 -5.01 -10.68
N ALA A 26 0.54 -4.31 -11.15
CA ALA A 26 1.60 -4.90 -11.97
C ALA A 26 2.41 -5.95 -11.18
N ASP A 27 2.77 -5.66 -9.93
CA ASP A 27 3.46 -6.60 -9.04
C ASP A 27 2.58 -7.81 -8.71
N ILE A 28 1.28 -7.60 -8.44
CA ILE A 28 0.31 -8.67 -8.22
C ILE A 28 0.25 -9.59 -9.45
N ASN A 29 0.08 -9.02 -10.64
CA ASN A 29 -0.03 -9.77 -11.88
C ASN A 29 1.24 -10.57 -12.18
N ARG A 30 2.42 -9.98 -11.96
CA ARG A 30 3.70 -10.68 -12.13
C ARG A 30 3.78 -11.90 -11.22
N ARG A 31 3.47 -11.73 -9.93
CA ARG A 31 3.51 -12.84 -8.97
C ARG A 31 2.42 -13.89 -9.22
N ALA A 32 1.24 -13.47 -9.64
CA ALA A 32 0.17 -14.36 -10.08
C ALA A 32 0.62 -15.22 -11.27
N ALA A 33 1.32 -14.63 -12.24
CA ALA A 33 1.89 -15.37 -13.37
C ALA A 33 2.97 -16.37 -12.92
N GLU A 34 3.83 -16.01 -11.96
CA GLU A 34 4.81 -16.94 -11.36
C GLU A 34 4.11 -18.15 -10.72
N ILE A 35 3.02 -17.95 -9.98
CA ILE A 35 2.23 -19.05 -9.40
C ILE A 35 1.55 -19.88 -10.51
N ALA A 36 0.98 -19.22 -11.51
CA ALA A 36 0.29 -19.86 -12.63
C ALA A 36 1.22 -20.60 -13.61
N THR A 37 2.53 -20.35 -13.56
CA THR A 37 3.55 -21.04 -14.37
C THR A 37 4.44 -21.95 -13.54
N SER A 38 4.33 -21.90 -12.21
CA SER A 38 4.93 -22.90 -11.35
C SER A 38 4.43 -24.29 -11.76
N SER A 39 5.31 -25.28 -11.78
CA SER A 39 4.96 -26.65 -12.15
C SER A 39 4.92 -27.52 -10.89
N PRO A 40 3.91 -27.36 -10.02
CA PRO A 40 3.69 -28.33 -8.97
C PRO A 40 3.21 -29.63 -9.61
N GLY A 41 3.58 -30.78 -9.04
CA GLY A 41 3.11 -32.09 -9.51
C GLY A 41 1.58 -32.29 -9.48
N ASN A 42 0.81 -31.28 -9.02
CA ASN A 42 -0.63 -31.25 -8.97
C ASN A 42 -1.21 -29.90 -9.46
N PRO A 43 -1.87 -29.86 -10.64
CA PRO A 43 -2.51 -28.66 -11.18
C PRO A 43 -3.64 -28.07 -10.30
N HIS A 44 -4.33 -28.88 -9.50
CA HIS A 44 -5.39 -28.39 -8.62
C HIS A 44 -4.83 -27.56 -7.45
N ASP A 45 -3.72 -27.99 -6.87
CA ASP A 45 -3.07 -27.24 -5.79
C ASP A 45 -2.52 -25.91 -6.29
N GLN A 46 -2.04 -25.89 -7.55
CA GLN A 46 -1.63 -24.68 -8.24
C GLN A 46 -2.78 -23.68 -8.38
N TYR A 47 -3.94 -24.15 -8.85
CA TYR A 47 -5.14 -23.34 -8.98
C TYR A 47 -5.55 -22.74 -7.63
N LEU A 48 -5.57 -23.57 -6.57
CA LEU A 48 -5.90 -23.11 -5.22
C LEU A 48 -4.89 -22.09 -4.67
N ALA A 49 -3.60 -22.26 -4.96
CA ALA A 49 -2.57 -21.31 -4.58
C ALA A 49 -2.76 -19.96 -5.28
N LEU A 50 -3.04 -19.98 -6.58
CA LEU A 50 -3.33 -18.76 -7.34
C LEU A 50 -4.59 -18.07 -6.81
N TYR A 51 -5.67 -18.83 -6.57
CA TYR A 51 -6.92 -18.29 -6.05
C TYR A 51 -6.74 -17.57 -4.72
N ARG A 52 -6.06 -18.21 -3.75
CA ARG A 52 -5.75 -17.60 -2.45
C ARG A 52 -4.92 -16.32 -2.61
N TYR A 53 -3.90 -16.37 -3.46
CA TYR A 53 -3.04 -15.21 -3.71
C TYR A 53 -3.83 -14.00 -4.26
N ILE A 54 -4.76 -14.23 -5.19
CA ILE A 54 -5.61 -13.17 -5.74
C ILE A 54 -6.54 -12.60 -4.65
N GLN A 55 -7.13 -13.45 -3.79
CA GLN A 55 -7.98 -12.97 -2.69
C GLN A 55 -7.21 -12.11 -1.69
N GLU A 56 -6.03 -12.55 -1.29
CA GLU A 56 -5.14 -11.77 -0.39
C GLU A 56 -4.74 -10.45 -1.03
N SER A 57 -4.41 -10.47 -2.32
CA SER A 57 -4.05 -9.27 -3.09
C SER A 57 -5.20 -8.26 -3.20
N ASP A 58 -6.43 -8.76 -3.41
CA ASP A 58 -7.64 -7.91 -3.47
C ASP A 58 -7.90 -7.22 -2.13
N ALA A 59 -7.69 -7.92 -1.00
CA ALA A 59 -7.78 -7.31 0.33
C ALA A 59 -6.77 -6.16 0.51
N VAL A 60 -5.53 -6.33 0.04
CA VAL A 60 -4.51 -5.26 0.08
C VAL A 60 -4.92 -4.06 -0.78
N ILE A 61 -5.46 -4.30 -1.98
CA ILE A 61 -5.98 -3.25 -2.85
C ILE A 61 -7.12 -2.52 -2.15
N ALA A 62 -8.04 -3.24 -1.52
CA ALA A 62 -9.16 -2.65 -0.80
C ALA A 62 -8.70 -1.78 0.38
N ASP A 63 -7.80 -2.30 1.21
CA ASP A 63 -7.27 -1.59 2.37
C ASP A 63 -6.52 -0.33 1.97
N CYS A 64 -5.75 -0.38 0.87
CA CYS A 64 -4.96 0.76 0.41
C CYS A 64 -5.79 1.76 -0.40
N PHE A 65 -6.63 1.31 -1.34
CA PHE A 65 -7.17 2.18 -2.39
C PHE A 65 -8.70 2.34 -2.37
N ASN A 66 -9.46 1.37 -1.84
CA ASN A 66 -10.93 1.51 -1.81
C ASN A 66 -11.35 2.68 -0.91
N ASP A 67 -12.35 3.44 -1.35
CA ASP A 67 -12.87 4.59 -0.61
C ASP A 67 -11.83 5.69 -0.32
N TRP A 68 -11.13 6.14 -1.37
CA TRP A 68 -10.12 7.19 -1.32
C TRP A 68 -10.74 8.58 -1.09
N ARG A 69 -10.99 8.93 0.17
CA ARG A 69 -11.53 10.25 0.59
C ARG A 69 -10.63 10.92 1.62
N ARG A 70 -10.68 12.26 1.64
CA ARG A 70 -9.88 13.08 2.54
C ARG A 70 -10.04 12.71 4.02
N SER A 71 -11.26 12.42 4.46
CA SER A 71 -11.55 12.04 5.85
C SER A 71 -10.91 10.71 6.27
N ARG A 72 -10.60 9.83 5.31
CA ARG A 72 -9.94 8.54 5.54
C ARG A 72 -8.45 8.57 5.20
N LEU A 73 -7.91 9.72 4.79
CA LEU A 73 -6.56 9.82 4.25
C LEU A 73 -5.49 9.36 5.24
N SER A 74 -5.66 9.63 6.54
CA SER A 74 -4.75 9.15 7.59
C SER A 74 -4.68 7.62 7.60
N LEU A 75 -5.83 6.94 7.62
CA LEU A 75 -5.90 5.49 7.54
C LEU A 75 -5.26 4.96 6.24
N LYS A 76 -5.50 5.62 5.10
CA LYS A 76 -4.89 5.21 3.83
C LYS A 76 -3.38 5.33 3.83
N ILE A 77 -2.84 6.43 4.36
CA ILE A 77 -1.40 6.62 4.49
C ILE A 77 -0.79 5.52 5.39
N MET A 78 -1.45 5.16 6.50
CA MET A 78 -1.01 4.05 7.35
C MET A 78 -1.02 2.71 6.62
N ASN A 79 -2.10 2.37 5.91
CA ASN A 79 -2.20 1.11 5.17
C ASN A 79 -1.13 1.02 4.07
N LEU A 80 -0.94 2.09 3.30
CA LEU A 80 0.11 2.15 2.27
C LEU A 80 1.51 1.99 2.87
N ARG A 81 1.73 2.53 4.06
CA ARG A 81 3.01 2.39 4.77
C ARG A 81 3.23 0.96 5.29
N TYR A 82 2.19 0.37 5.88
CA TYR A 82 2.20 -1.01 6.35
C TYR A 82 2.52 -1.99 5.21
N HIS A 83 1.88 -1.82 4.05
CA HIS A 83 2.13 -2.61 2.84
C HIS A 83 3.40 -2.21 2.06
N GLY A 84 4.16 -1.21 2.52
CA GLY A 84 5.43 -0.79 1.90
C GLY A 84 5.29 -0.01 0.58
N LEU A 85 4.06 0.38 0.21
CA LEU A 85 3.76 1.19 -0.98
C LEU A 85 4.15 2.66 -0.78
N LEU A 86 4.05 3.16 0.46
CA LEU A 86 4.47 4.52 0.82
C LEU A 86 5.95 4.55 1.22
N THR A 87 6.81 4.89 0.26
CA THR A 87 8.25 5.01 0.47
C THR A 87 8.62 6.28 1.24
N ASN A 88 9.85 6.30 1.79
CA ASN A 88 10.39 7.49 2.45
C ASN A 88 10.47 8.71 1.50
N GLN A 89 10.58 8.49 0.19
CA GLN A 89 10.56 9.57 -0.81
C GLN A 89 9.17 10.23 -0.92
N HIS A 90 8.10 9.43 -0.82
CA HIS A 90 6.73 9.95 -0.79
C HIS A 90 6.47 10.73 0.49
N ILE A 91 6.95 10.23 1.63
CA ILE A 91 6.80 10.88 2.94
C ILE A 91 7.47 12.26 2.95
N LYS A 92 8.66 12.41 2.34
CA LYS A 92 9.35 13.70 2.22
C LYS A 92 8.57 14.77 1.45
N LYS A 93 7.61 14.39 0.59
CA LYS A 93 6.76 15.31 -0.16
C LYS A 93 5.52 15.77 0.61
N LEU A 94 5.19 15.11 1.73
CA LEU A 94 4.13 15.52 2.65
C LEU A 94 4.57 16.71 3.52
N SER A 95 3.60 17.36 4.16
CA SER A 95 3.80 18.44 5.12
C SER A 95 4.61 17.98 6.35
N ALA A 96 5.27 18.92 7.01
CA ALA A 96 6.05 18.61 8.22
C ALA A 96 5.17 18.01 9.32
N GLU A 97 3.92 18.47 9.43
CA GLU A 97 2.93 17.94 10.37
C GLU A 97 2.56 16.48 10.06
N ALA A 98 2.35 16.13 8.79
CA ALA A 98 2.08 14.76 8.37
C ALA A 98 3.29 13.84 8.60
N GLN A 99 4.51 14.33 8.34
CA GLN A 99 5.74 13.57 8.59
C GLN A 99 5.98 13.33 10.09
N GLU A 100 5.72 14.33 10.93
CA GLU A 100 5.82 14.22 12.38
C GLU A 100 4.77 13.26 12.94
N TRP A 101 3.54 13.33 12.44
CA TRP A 101 2.48 12.39 12.79
C TRP A 101 2.85 10.95 12.44
N LEU A 102 3.41 10.70 11.25
CA LEU A 102 3.91 9.38 10.85
C LEU A 102 5.02 8.90 11.79
N ARG A 103 6.00 9.76 12.09
CA ARG A 103 7.10 9.41 13.02
C ARG A 103 6.61 8.99 14.41
N ARG A 104 5.57 9.66 14.93
CA ARG A 104 4.98 9.33 16.23
C ARG A 104 4.26 7.98 16.24
N ILE A 105 3.64 7.60 15.12
CA ILE A 105 2.91 6.33 15.00
C ILE A 105 3.86 5.18 14.70
N GLU A 106 4.89 5.40 13.89
CA GLU A 106 5.85 4.36 13.53
C GLU A 106 6.67 3.90 14.74
N GLY A 107 6.94 4.78 15.71
CA GLY A 107 7.78 4.48 16.86
C GLY A 107 9.22 4.10 16.46
N PRO A 108 10.16 4.02 17.41
CA PRO A 108 11.55 3.65 17.11
C PRO A 108 11.71 2.21 16.60
N GLU A 109 10.74 1.31 16.81
CA GLU A 109 10.86 -0.11 16.44
C GLU A 109 10.55 -0.41 14.96
N ASN A 110 9.63 0.31 14.29
CA ASN A 110 9.28 0.02 12.89
C ASN A 110 10.21 0.65 11.85
N ALA A 111 11.12 1.54 12.27
CA ALA A 111 12.11 2.15 11.37
C ALA A 111 13.19 1.15 10.90
N THR A 112 13.34 0.02 11.60
CA THR A 112 14.48 -0.91 11.44
C THR A 112 14.19 -2.14 10.58
N LEU A 113 12.94 -2.35 10.13
CA LEU A 113 12.54 -3.60 9.46
C LEU A 113 12.39 -3.52 7.94
N LYS A 114 12.73 -2.39 7.30
CA LYS A 114 12.55 -2.22 5.85
C LYS A 114 13.71 -1.43 5.23
N GLU A 115 14.91 -2.00 5.27
CA GLU A 115 15.96 -1.76 4.26
C GLU A 115 16.12 -3.00 3.38
#